data_AF-B9L0F0-F1
#
_entry.id   AF-B9L0F0-F1
#
_cell.length_a   1.000
_cell.length_b   1.000
_cell.length_c   1.000
_cell.angle_alpha   90.00
_cell.angle_beta   90.00
_cell.angle_gamma   90.00
#
_symmetry.space_group_name_H-M   'P 1'
#
loop_
_entity.id
_entity.type
_entity.pdbx_description
1 polymer ?
#
loop_
_entity_poly.entity_id
_entity_poly.type
_entity_poly.pdbx_seq_one_letter_code
_entity_poly.pdbx_strand_id
1 'polypeptide(L)'
;MRFSRPFRPDGDSRLGRLRRWAGTRRGTTVLITLALVLALALPTVAQQWVGAGHKMPKLPPESAIAPAAPKSGDCQYFPETQHNLCGEFRAYWNRTGGLMIHGYPLTEEYYAPELGVVTQWFERSRLEFHPNNPPQFRVLQGHVSREILAMLQAGWTGTPGATPTPYPTYTPYPTYTPYPTYTPYPTYTPFPPPPTPPPTPPSGYVLTITPASDTRVLGLDPDGVGSLTANQRRVTAKLTLGGSPVVGQNIIFTVSVTGGTIAPTAPQTVATNALGEASVVYTFTDDATVGGYYVVTACADVSAPFGACSGEPIATTITYMVNATFTSTPSPFNVAEANAGGTNTGVDGFVRVETAGPDTPLTAALKVVLEISDTFPVSAGNANGSFAACNSTDGTDKVSATVNHTVPFDQNVWACHYVNDGSDDTFTVRAHWDVNGNGIVDTGEPQISGSPITVTIVDS
;
A
#
# COMPACT_ATOMS: atom_id res chain seq x y z
N MET A 1 41.73 10.75 -82.12
CA MET A 1 41.69 11.54 -80.86
C MET A 1 42.18 10.67 -79.71
N ARG A 2 42.59 11.25 -78.56
CA ARG A 2 43.43 10.58 -77.54
C ARG A 2 42.69 9.49 -76.76
N PHE A 3 43.41 8.42 -76.42
CA PHE A 3 43.01 7.43 -75.41
C PHE A 3 43.00 8.05 -74.00
N SER A 4 41.91 7.87 -73.27
CA SER A 4 41.84 8.14 -71.82
C SER A 4 42.00 6.83 -71.05
N ARG A 5 43.00 6.77 -70.15
CA ARG A 5 43.23 5.62 -69.26
C ARG A 5 42.19 5.60 -68.13
N PRO A 6 41.74 4.42 -67.66
CA PRO A 6 40.96 4.34 -66.43
C PRO A 6 41.80 4.73 -65.21
N PHE A 7 41.18 5.48 -64.29
CA PHE A 7 41.83 5.95 -63.07
C PHE A 7 42.10 4.78 -62.11
N ARG A 8 43.31 4.73 -61.55
CA ARG A 8 43.73 3.71 -60.57
C ARG A 8 43.50 4.30 -59.17
N PRO A 9 42.66 3.70 -58.29
CA PRO A 9 42.43 4.26 -56.96
C PRO A 9 43.66 4.03 -56.07
N ASP A 10 44.21 5.11 -55.51
CA ASP A 10 45.39 5.07 -54.66
C ASP A 10 45.16 4.30 -53.36
N GLY A 11 46.09 3.38 -53.07
CA GLY A 11 45.98 2.49 -51.93
C GLY A 11 46.84 2.91 -50.74
N ASP A 12 46.45 3.93 -49.96
CA ASP A 12 47.06 4.11 -48.63
C ASP A 12 46.19 4.72 -47.50
N SER A 13 44.85 4.63 -47.58
CA SER A 13 44.00 5.04 -46.44
C SER A 13 44.26 4.18 -45.18
N ARG A 14 44.28 4.80 -43.98
CA ARG A 14 44.48 4.08 -42.70
C ARG A 14 43.47 2.93 -42.52
N LEU A 15 42.23 3.16 -42.93
CA LEU A 15 41.14 2.16 -42.92
C LEU A 15 41.41 0.99 -43.88
N GLY A 16 42.00 1.23 -45.05
CA GLY A 16 42.40 0.18 -46.00
C GLY A 16 43.57 -0.68 -45.51
N ARG A 17 44.47 -0.13 -44.69
CA ARG A 17 45.50 -0.90 -43.98
C ARG A 17 44.91 -1.77 -42.87
N LEU A 18 44.02 -1.21 -42.04
CA LEU A 18 43.32 -1.94 -40.98
C LEU A 18 42.48 -3.11 -41.53
N ARG A 19 41.69 -2.90 -42.58
CA ARG A 19 40.90 -3.98 -43.24
C ARG A 19 41.78 -5.11 -43.76
N ARG A 20 42.92 -4.80 -44.40
CA ARG A 20 43.85 -5.82 -44.92
C ARG A 20 44.54 -6.59 -43.80
N TRP A 21 44.90 -5.93 -42.69
CA TRP A 21 45.48 -6.59 -41.52
C TRP A 21 44.47 -7.53 -40.83
N ALA A 22 43.23 -7.07 -40.60
CA ALA A 22 42.15 -7.83 -39.97
C ALA A 22 41.79 -9.13 -40.72
N GLY A 23 41.92 -9.12 -42.05
CA GLY A 23 41.70 -10.30 -42.91
C GLY A 23 42.86 -11.33 -42.91
N THR A 24 43.99 -11.05 -42.26
CA THR A 24 45.05 -12.06 -42.05
C THR A 24 44.74 -12.90 -40.82
N ARG A 25 45.10 -14.19 -40.82
CA ARG A 25 44.90 -15.08 -39.65
C ARG A 25 45.38 -14.44 -38.33
N ARG A 26 46.53 -13.76 -38.34
CA ARG A 26 47.06 -13.05 -37.16
C ARG A 26 46.17 -11.88 -36.71
N GLY A 27 45.71 -11.05 -37.64
CA GLY A 27 44.78 -9.94 -37.32
C GLY A 27 43.43 -10.44 -36.81
N THR A 28 42.88 -11.51 -37.39
CA THR A 28 41.63 -12.11 -36.92
C THR A 28 41.78 -12.71 -35.52
N THR A 29 42.88 -13.42 -35.22
CA THR A 29 43.15 -13.93 -33.86
C THR A 29 43.29 -12.79 -32.84
N VAL A 30 43.96 -11.68 -33.18
CA VAL A 30 44.08 -10.52 -32.29
C VAL A 30 42.72 -9.87 -32.04
N LEU A 31 41.87 -9.72 -33.06
CA LEU A 31 40.52 -9.16 -32.89
C LEU A 31 39.60 -10.07 -32.06
N ILE A 32 39.65 -11.39 -32.26
CA ILE A 32 38.88 -12.35 -31.47
C ILE A 32 39.35 -12.36 -30.01
N THR A 33 40.66 -12.38 -29.76
CA THR A 33 41.20 -12.32 -28.39
C THR A 33 40.89 -11.00 -27.70
N LEU A 34 40.98 -9.86 -28.41
CA LEU A 34 40.58 -8.57 -27.85
C LEU A 34 39.08 -8.54 -27.49
N ALA A 35 38.22 -9.08 -28.35
CA ALA A 35 36.78 -9.18 -28.09
C ALA A 35 36.46 -10.12 -26.90
N LEU A 36 37.16 -11.25 -26.77
CA LEU A 36 37.03 -12.17 -25.63
C LEU A 36 37.51 -11.53 -24.32
N VAL A 37 38.63 -10.80 -24.34
CA VAL A 37 39.11 -10.04 -23.18
C VAL A 37 38.12 -8.94 -22.81
N LEU A 38 37.54 -8.21 -23.78
CA LEU A 38 36.50 -7.23 -23.50
C LEU A 38 35.25 -7.88 -22.88
N ALA A 39 34.77 -8.99 -23.44
CA ALA A 39 33.60 -9.71 -22.95
C ALA A 39 33.79 -10.28 -21.52
N LEU A 40 35.03 -10.63 -21.14
CA LEU A 40 35.37 -11.10 -19.79
C LEU A 40 35.64 -9.96 -18.79
N ALA A 41 36.13 -8.80 -19.25
CA ALA A 41 36.45 -7.65 -18.39
C ALA A 41 35.27 -6.68 -18.20
N LEU A 42 34.36 -6.54 -19.16
CA LEU A 42 33.22 -5.63 -19.05
C LEU A 42 32.26 -5.96 -17.89
N PRO A 43 31.92 -7.24 -17.60
CA PRO A 43 31.05 -7.56 -16.46
C PRO A 43 31.67 -7.17 -15.11
N THR A 44 32.96 -7.42 -14.94
CA THR A 44 33.67 -7.16 -13.68
C THR A 44 33.89 -5.66 -13.45
N VAL A 45 34.22 -4.89 -14.49
CA VAL A 45 34.28 -3.42 -14.39
C VAL A 45 32.89 -2.81 -14.17
N ALA A 46 31.83 -3.34 -14.80
CA ALA A 46 30.46 -2.88 -14.57
C ALA A 46 29.99 -3.14 -13.13
N GLN A 47 30.32 -4.31 -12.55
CA GLN A 47 30.02 -4.61 -11.14
C GLN A 47 30.74 -3.66 -10.18
N GLN A 48 31.97 -3.23 -10.48
CA GLN A 48 32.70 -2.25 -9.66
C GLN A 48 32.05 -0.85 -9.67
N TRP A 49 31.47 -0.42 -10.79
CA TRP A 49 30.80 0.89 -10.88
C TRP A 49 29.47 0.96 -10.12
N VAL A 50 28.75 -0.15 -9.97
CA VAL A 50 27.47 -0.18 -9.22
C VAL A 50 27.69 -0.11 -7.70
N GLY A 51 28.82 -0.62 -7.19
CA GLY A 51 29.09 -0.66 -5.75
C GLY A 51 29.58 0.66 -5.12
N ALA A 52 30.39 1.45 -5.84
CA ALA A 52 31.22 2.49 -5.24
C ALA A 52 30.50 3.76 -4.73
N GLY A 53 29.22 3.96 -5.06
CA GLY A 53 28.47 5.19 -4.72
C GLY A 53 27.59 5.13 -3.47
N HIS A 54 27.33 3.93 -2.93
CA HIS A 54 26.29 3.72 -1.92
C HIS A 54 26.81 3.84 -0.50
N LYS A 55 26.90 5.08 -0.01
CA LYS A 55 27.17 5.35 1.41
C LYS A 55 25.93 4.99 2.23
N MET A 56 26.12 4.15 3.24
CA MET A 56 25.06 3.84 4.20
C MET A 56 24.63 5.14 4.91
N PRO A 57 23.32 5.39 5.08
CA PRO A 57 22.85 6.51 5.89
C PRO A 57 23.37 6.32 7.32
N LYS A 58 23.91 7.38 7.90
CA LYS A 58 24.24 7.40 9.32
C LYS A 58 22.93 7.54 10.09
N LEU A 59 22.90 7.06 11.34
CA LEU A 59 21.82 7.42 12.26
C LEU A 59 21.71 8.95 12.32
N PRO A 60 20.50 9.54 12.22
CA PRO A 60 20.33 10.99 12.36
C PRO A 60 20.92 11.50 13.69
N PRO A 61 21.38 12.75 13.75
CA PRO A 61 21.86 13.32 15.00
C PRO A 61 20.72 13.36 16.02
N GLU A 62 21.04 13.18 17.30
CA GLU A 62 20.06 13.19 18.39
C GLU A 62 19.20 14.48 18.41
N SER A 63 19.80 15.62 18.03
CA SER A 63 19.08 16.90 17.87
C SER A 63 18.01 16.91 16.77
N ALA A 64 18.01 15.94 15.86
CA ALA A 64 16.97 15.76 14.85
C ALA A 64 15.89 14.77 15.32
N ILE A 65 16.23 13.77 16.13
CA ILE A 65 15.30 12.73 16.63
C ILE A 65 14.58 13.18 17.91
N ALA A 66 15.17 14.10 18.68
CA ALA A 66 14.56 14.62 19.91
C ALA A 66 13.23 15.37 19.60
N PRO A 67 12.20 15.25 20.47
CA PRO A 67 10.97 16.00 20.35
C PRO A 67 11.19 17.50 20.19
N ALA A 68 10.58 18.08 19.16
CA ALA A 68 10.69 19.50 18.85
C ALA A 68 9.50 20.29 19.41
N ALA A 69 9.71 21.57 19.68
CA ALA A 69 8.59 22.49 19.91
C ALA A 69 7.88 22.79 18.58
N PRO A 70 6.56 23.08 18.59
CA PRO A 70 5.84 23.53 17.39
C PRO A 70 6.45 24.81 16.82
N LYS A 71 6.76 24.80 15.52
CA LYS A 71 7.27 25.96 14.78
C LYS A 71 6.11 26.72 14.11
N SER A 72 6.20 28.06 14.12
CA SER A 72 5.29 28.93 13.38
C SER A 72 5.80 29.21 11.96
N GLY A 73 4.91 29.71 11.09
CA GLY A 73 5.22 30.01 9.68
C GLY A 73 4.77 28.88 8.74
N ASP A 74 5.54 28.63 7.67
CA ASP A 74 5.28 27.54 6.71
C ASP A 74 5.77 26.18 7.25
N CYS A 75 5.23 25.80 8.41
CA CYS A 75 5.50 24.56 9.10
C CYS A 75 4.18 23.89 9.51
N GLN A 76 4.18 22.56 9.52
CA GLN A 76 3.13 21.74 10.13
C GLN A 76 3.78 20.92 11.24
N TYR A 77 3.28 21.07 12.46
CA TYR A 77 3.70 20.26 13.60
C TYR A 77 2.79 19.05 13.74
N PHE A 78 3.39 17.88 13.94
CA PHE A 78 2.70 16.62 14.14
C PHE A 78 2.83 16.19 15.61
N PRO A 79 1.76 16.32 16.43
CA PRO A 79 1.81 15.93 17.84
C PRO A 79 2.06 14.43 18.05
N GLU A 80 1.77 13.59 17.07
CA GLU A 80 1.91 12.13 17.09
C GLU A 80 3.38 11.69 17.21
N THR A 81 4.29 12.40 16.52
CA THR A 81 5.74 12.14 16.54
C THR A 81 6.56 13.27 17.15
N GLN A 82 5.91 14.38 17.53
CA GLN A 82 6.53 15.58 18.09
C GLN A 82 7.56 16.26 17.16
N HIS A 83 7.30 16.24 15.84
CA HIS A 83 8.18 16.82 14.83
C HIS A 83 7.48 17.80 13.88
N ASN A 84 8.26 18.70 13.30
CA ASN A 84 7.82 19.71 12.35
C ASN A 84 8.20 19.31 10.92
N LEU A 85 7.32 19.63 9.98
CA LEU A 85 7.53 19.52 8.54
C LEU A 85 7.37 20.91 7.93
N CYS A 86 8.43 21.46 7.32
CA CYS A 86 8.45 22.85 6.86
C CYS A 86 8.80 23.00 5.37
N GLY A 87 8.48 24.17 4.81
CA GLY A 87 8.99 24.67 3.53
C GLY A 87 8.91 23.69 2.36
N GLU A 88 10.04 23.54 1.64
CA GLU A 88 10.15 22.70 0.43
C GLU A 88 9.82 21.21 0.71
N PHE A 89 10.16 20.68 1.89
CA PHE A 89 9.78 19.31 2.27
C PHE A 89 8.27 19.19 2.50
N ARG A 90 7.64 20.17 3.16
CA ARG A 90 6.17 20.24 3.33
C ARG A 90 5.45 20.33 1.98
N ALA A 91 5.96 21.19 1.10
CA ALA A 91 5.42 21.38 -0.25
C ALA A 91 5.58 20.14 -1.14
N TYR A 92 6.67 19.38 -0.99
CA TYR A 92 6.85 18.08 -1.64
C TYR A 92 5.90 17.03 -1.07
N TRP A 93 5.95 16.80 0.25
CA TRP A 93 5.13 15.83 0.97
C TRP A 93 3.65 15.98 0.63
N ASN A 94 3.09 17.21 0.68
CA ASN A 94 1.71 17.48 0.30
C ASN A 94 1.39 17.14 -1.17
N ARG A 95 2.34 17.35 -2.08
CA ARG A 95 2.16 17.11 -3.53
C ARG A 95 2.31 15.63 -3.91
N THR A 96 3.10 14.86 -3.17
CA THR A 96 3.45 13.46 -3.51
C THR A 96 2.73 12.41 -2.66
N GLY A 97 1.57 12.76 -2.09
CA GLY A 97 0.67 11.81 -1.41
C GLY A 97 0.75 11.81 0.11
N GLY A 98 1.44 12.78 0.70
CA GLY A 98 1.38 13.14 2.12
C GLY A 98 1.55 11.98 3.09
N LEU A 99 0.65 11.91 4.07
CA LEU A 99 0.66 10.91 5.13
C LEU A 99 0.57 9.48 4.61
N MET A 100 -0.02 9.25 3.43
CA MET A 100 -0.14 7.91 2.84
C MET A 100 1.20 7.40 2.30
N ILE A 101 1.91 8.23 1.54
CA ILE A 101 3.15 7.84 0.85
C ILE A 101 4.38 7.99 1.76
N HIS A 102 4.43 9.05 2.56
CA HIS A 102 5.60 9.39 3.36
C HIS A 102 5.48 8.99 4.82
N GLY A 103 4.27 9.05 5.39
CA GLY A 103 4.04 8.92 6.84
C GLY A 103 4.36 10.21 7.61
N TYR A 104 4.27 10.12 8.94
CA TYR A 104 4.66 11.21 9.83
C TYR A 104 6.18 11.45 9.81
N PRO A 105 6.67 12.70 10.03
CA PRO A 105 8.09 12.96 10.19
C PRO A 105 8.61 12.31 11.48
N LEU A 106 9.74 11.61 11.38
CA LEU A 106 10.46 10.96 12.50
C LEU A 106 11.73 11.71 12.91
N THR A 107 11.96 12.87 12.28
CA THR A 107 13.09 13.76 12.56
C THR A 107 12.72 15.19 12.18
N GLU A 108 13.39 16.17 12.77
CA GLU A 108 13.57 17.50 12.18
C GLU A 108 14.51 17.45 10.97
N GLU A 109 14.41 18.44 10.06
CA GLU A 109 15.34 18.61 8.95
C GLU A 109 16.80 18.79 9.45
N TYR A 110 17.73 17.98 8.93
CA TYR A 110 19.15 18.05 9.28
C TYR A 110 20.06 17.85 8.06
N TYR A 111 21.29 18.36 8.12
CA TYR A 111 22.30 18.09 7.09
C TYR A 111 22.90 16.69 7.30
N ALA A 112 22.74 15.80 6.33
CA ALA A 112 23.34 14.46 6.33
C ALA A 112 24.70 14.51 5.59
N PRO A 113 25.84 14.61 6.30
CA PRO A 113 27.15 14.82 5.66
C PRO A 113 27.61 13.64 4.80
N GLU A 114 27.11 12.43 5.06
CA GLU A 114 27.37 11.26 4.22
C GLU A 114 26.70 11.37 2.84
N LEU A 115 25.49 11.96 2.77
CA LEU A 115 24.75 12.21 1.52
C LEU A 115 25.11 13.56 0.88
N GLY A 116 25.57 14.53 1.68
CA GLY A 116 25.92 15.88 1.25
C GLY A 116 24.72 16.84 1.12
N VAL A 117 23.54 16.46 1.64
CA VAL A 117 22.26 17.16 1.45
C VAL A 117 21.49 17.32 2.76
N VAL A 118 20.59 18.31 2.81
CA VAL A 118 19.59 18.39 3.90
C VAL A 118 18.59 17.26 3.72
N THR A 119 18.22 16.61 4.81
CA THR A 119 17.50 15.35 4.86
C THR A 119 16.45 15.39 5.96
N GLN A 120 15.30 14.78 5.72
CA GLN A 120 14.31 14.48 6.75
C GLN A 120 13.80 13.05 6.58
N TRP A 121 13.71 12.31 7.68
CA TRP A 121 13.10 10.98 7.74
C TRP A 121 11.63 11.06 8.14
N PHE A 122 10.86 10.18 7.54
CA PHE A 122 9.46 9.91 7.78
C PHE A 122 9.27 8.40 7.92
N GLU A 123 8.13 7.96 8.44
CA GLU A 123 7.85 6.52 8.68
C GLU A 123 8.06 5.63 7.44
N ARG A 124 7.84 6.15 6.23
CA ARG A 124 7.87 5.37 4.98
C ARG A 124 8.81 5.95 3.92
N SER A 125 9.53 7.03 4.21
CA SER A 125 10.44 7.64 3.25
C SER A 125 11.54 8.48 3.90
N ARG A 126 12.64 8.65 3.17
CA ARG A 126 13.61 9.72 3.39
C ARG A 126 13.43 10.75 2.28
N LEU A 127 13.30 12.03 2.62
CA LEU A 127 13.34 13.11 1.64
C LEU A 127 14.67 13.84 1.73
N GLU A 128 15.19 14.27 0.58
CA GLU A 128 16.49 14.92 0.42
C GLU A 128 16.34 16.23 -0.38
N PHE A 129 17.00 17.29 0.07
CA PHE A 129 17.00 18.60 -0.58
C PHE A 129 18.30 18.87 -1.33
N HIS A 130 18.16 19.02 -2.65
CA HIS A 130 19.17 19.19 -3.68
C HIS A 130 19.06 20.61 -4.28
N PRO A 131 19.65 21.66 -3.66
CA PRO A 131 19.41 23.06 -4.02
C PRO A 131 19.81 23.44 -5.45
N ASN A 132 20.76 22.70 -6.04
CA ASN A 132 21.27 22.93 -7.39
C ASN A 132 20.33 22.41 -8.49
N ASN A 133 19.27 21.66 -8.14
CA ASN A 133 18.28 21.18 -9.11
C ASN A 133 17.28 22.30 -9.49
N PRO A 134 16.61 22.19 -10.65
CA PRO A 134 15.45 23.02 -10.97
C PRO A 134 14.40 22.95 -9.84
N PRO A 135 13.65 24.04 -9.53
CA PRO A 135 12.79 24.12 -8.35
C PRO A 135 11.89 22.88 -8.11
N GLN A 136 11.22 22.40 -9.15
CA GLN A 136 10.34 21.23 -9.11
C GLN A 136 11.00 19.89 -8.72
N PHE A 137 12.34 19.81 -8.80
CA PHE A 137 13.16 18.63 -8.52
C PHE A 137 14.16 18.86 -7.37
N ARG A 138 13.97 19.91 -6.57
CA ARG A 138 14.84 20.19 -5.41
C ARG A 138 14.63 19.22 -4.26
N VAL A 139 13.41 18.73 -4.04
CA VAL A 139 13.17 17.63 -3.09
C VAL A 139 13.02 16.34 -3.89
N LEU A 140 13.75 15.31 -3.45
CA LEU A 140 13.74 13.96 -4.03
C LEU A 140 13.59 12.92 -2.92
N GLN A 141 13.03 11.75 -3.25
CA GLN A 141 13.00 10.61 -2.35
C GLN A 141 14.36 9.89 -2.36
N GLY A 142 14.93 9.68 -1.17
CA GLY A 142 16.18 8.96 -0.99
C GLY A 142 16.06 7.48 -1.37
N HIS A 143 17.14 6.89 -1.87
CA HIS A 143 17.14 5.54 -2.44
C HIS A 143 17.28 4.42 -1.38
N VAL A 144 16.48 4.51 -0.31
CA VAL A 144 16.56 3.65 0.88
C VAL A 144 16.55 2.16 0.53
N SER A 145 15.68 1.71 -0.37
CA SER A 145 15.63 0.29 -0.80
C SER A 145 16.91 -0.19 -1.49
N ARG A 146 17.62 0.70 -2.20
CA ARG A 146 18.89 0.40 -2.87
C ARG A 146 20.05 0.35 -1.86
N GLU A 147 19.99 1.17 -0.81
CA GLU A 147 20.91 1.14 0.32
C GLU A 147 20.72 -0.13 1.15
N ILE A 148 19.48 -0.53 1.43
CA ILE A 148 19.17 -1.82 2.09
C ILE A 148 19.67 -2.99 1.24
N LEU A 149 19.45 -2.98 -0.08
CA LEU A 149 20.00 -4.01 -0.97
C LEU A 149 21.53 -4.06 -0.91
N ALA A 150 22.20 -2.90 -0.86
CA ALA A 150 23.65 -2.82 -0.69
C ALA A 150 24.11 -3.35 0.68
N MET A 151 23.38 -3.10 1.78
CA MET A 151 23.67 -3.68 3.11
C MET A 151 23.57 -5.20 3.10
N LEU A 152 22.51 -5.75 2.49
CA LEU A 152 22.29 -7.19 2.35
C LEU A 152 23.38 -7.85 1.48
N GLN A 153 23.76 -7.23 0.37
CA GLN A 153 24.82 -7.70 -0.52
C GLN A 153 26.22 -7.57 0.09
N ALA A 154 26.46 -6.57 0.94
CA ALA A 154 27.71 -6.38 1.67
C ALA A 154 27.89 -7.37 2.83
N GLY A 155 26.94 -8.27 3.08
CA GLY A 155 27.01 -9.25 4.17
C GLY A 155 26.94 -8.61 5.56
N TRP A 156 26.20 -7.50 5.71
CA TRP A 156 26.07 -6.79 6.98
C TRP A 156 25.33 -7.64 8.01
N THR A 157 26.07 -8.22 8.96
CA THR A 157 25.55 -9.01 10.10
C THR A 157 25.40 -8.17 11.37
N GLY A 158 25.33 -6.84 11.24
CA GLY A 158 25.40 -5.91 12.35
C GLY A 158 24.14 -5.90 13.22
N THR A 159 24.16 -6.61 14.34
CA THR A 159 23.23 -6.36 15.45
C THR A 159 23.46 -4.93 15.97
N PRO A 160 22.44 -4.04 16.01
CA PRO A 160 22.49 -2.90 16.90
C PRO A 160 22.56 -3.44 18.33
N GLY A 161 23.59 -3.06 19.08
CA GLY A 161 23.75 -3.45 20.47
C GLY A 161 22.73 -2.79 21.40
N ALA A 162 21.47 -3.20 21.30
CA ALA A 162 20.40 -2.79 22.20
C ALA A 162 20.54 -3.57 23.53
N THR A 163 21.44 -3.10 24.40
CA THR A 163 21.40 -3.47 25.81
C THR A 163 20.07 -3.01 26.39
N PRO A 164 19.20 -3.90 26.91
CA PRO A 164 17.93 -3.48 27.49
C PRO A 164 18.18 -2.81 28.84
N THR A 165 18.01 -1.49 28.90
CA THR A 165 17.94 -0.73 30.17
C THR A 165 16.50 -0.31 30.49
N PRO A 166 16.14 -0.19 31.78
CA PRO A 166 14.74 -0.17 32.20
C PRO A 166 14.04 1.17 31.96
N TYR A 167 12.71 1.11 32.01
CA TYR A 167 11.69 2.17 32.02
C TYR A 167 12.14 3.63 32.30
N PRO A 168 11.62 4.61 31.55
CA PRO A 168 12.05 6.01 31.66
C PRO A 168 11.72 6.60 33.04
N THR A 169 12.77 7.03 33.74
CA THR A 169 12.66 7.89 34.93
C THR A 169 12.82 9.36 34.50
N TYR A 170 12.04 10.25 35.13
CA TYR A 170 11.85 11.64 34.71
C TYR A 170 12.99 12.61 35.10
N THR A 171 13.17 13.68 34.30
CA THR A 171 13.93 14.95 34.55
C THR A 171 15.49 14.91 34.52
N PRO A 172 16.21 16.06 34.42
CA PRO A 172 16.05 17.17 33.44
C PRO A 172 17.39 17.75 32.86
N TYR A 173 17.30 18.48 31.72
CA TYR A 173 18.27 19.42 31.07
C TYR A 173 19.79 19.11 30.95
N PRO A 174 20.42 19.29 29.76
CA PRO A 174 21.83 18.91 29.51
C PRO A 174 22.85 20.06 29.70
N THR A 175 24.13 19.71 29.78
CA THR A 175 25.28 20.61 29.52
C THR A 175 26.39 19.83 28.77
N TYR A 176 27.23 20.56 28.04
CA TYR A 176 27.87 20.17 26.78
C TYR A 176 29.27 19.47 26.86
N THR A 177 29.81 19.19 25.66
CA THR A 177 31.24 19.17 25.22
C THR A 177 32.02 17.82 25.19
N PRO A 178 33.02 17.63 24.27
CA PRO A 178 33.00 16.48 23.34
C PRO A 178 34.29 15.62 23.22
N TYR A 179 34.20 14.54 22.40
CA TYR A 179 35.19 13.86 21.50
C TYR A 179 36.73 14.02 21.71
N PRO A 180 37.62 13.02 21.38
CA PRO A 180 37.55 12.21 20.14
C PRO A 180 38.14 10.75 20.09
N THR A 181 37.70 10.00 19.07
CA THR A 181 38.46 9.15 18.09
C THR A 181 39.60 8.20 18.52
N TYR A 182 39.53 6.90 18.13
CA TYR A 182 40.35 6.26 17.06
C TYR A 182 39.84 4.84 16.70
N THR A 183 40.06 4.42 15.44
CA THR A 183 39.43 3.24 14.79
C THR A 183 40.50 2.34 14.05
N PRO A 184 40.17 1.34 13.18
CA PRO A 184 40.46 -0.11 13.37
C PRO A 184 41.57 -0.65 12.42
N TYR A 185 41.91 -1.96 12.28
CA TYR A 185 41.12 -3.17 11.94
C TYR A 185 41.85 -4.51 12.24
N PRO A 186 41.16 -5.69 12.21
CA PRO A 186 41.68 -7.01 12.59
C PRO A 186 42.20 -7.87 11.41
N THR A 187 42.70 -9.07 11.71
CA THR A 187 43.17 -10.08 10.74
C THR A 187 42.12 -11.18 10.48
N TYR A 188 42.00 -11.64 9.22
CA TYR A 188 41.08 -12.69 8.75
C TYR A 188 41.46 -14.12 9.19
N THR A 189 40.47 -15.01 9.30
CA THR A 189 40.60 -16.50 9.17
C THR A 189 39.21 -17.12 8.82
N PRO A 190 39.10 -18.41 8.39
CA PRO A 190 38.37 -18.72 7.16
C PRO A 190 37.04 -19.50 7.29
N PHE A 191 36.40 -19.68 6.13
CA PHE A 191 35.06 -20.22 5.86
C PHE A 191 34.88 -21.73 6.11
N PRO A 192 33.76 -22.14 6.72
CA PRO A 192 33.07 -23.40 6.40
C PRO A 192 31.52 -23.23 6.31
N PRO A 193 30.74 -24.32 6.15
CA PRO A 193 30.35 -25.00 4.92
C PRO A 193 28.90 -24.63 4.46
N PRO A 194 28.27 -25.32 3.47
CA PRO A 194 26.95 -24.95 2.90
C PRO A 194 25.77 -24.95 3.89
N PRO A 195 24.59 -24.39 3.51
CA PRO A 195 23.67 -23.75 4.44
C PRO A 195 22.83 -24.72 5.30
N THR A 196 22.58 -24.30 6.53
CA THR A 196 21.58 -24.86 7.46
C THR A 196 20.31 -23.97 7.46
N PRO A 197 19.18 -24.40 8.06
CA PRO A 197 17.88 -24.44 7.37
C PRO A 197 17.13 -23.10 7.37
N PRO A 198 15.94 -23.03 6.74
CA PRO A 198 14.97 -21.96 6.97
C PRO A 198 14.78 -21.67 8.47
N PRO A 199 14.53 -20.40 8.86
CA PRO A 199 14.63 -19.96 10.24
C PRO A 199 13.74 -20.78 11.17
N THR A 200 14.31 -21.17 12.31
CA THR A 200 13.56 -21.82 13.38
C THR A 200 12.42 -20.89 13.82
N PRO A 201 11.15 -21.33 13.79
CA PRO A 201 10.03 -20.50 14.21
C PRO A 201 10.16 -20.14 15.71
N PRO A 202 9.55 -19.03 16.15
CA PRO A 202 9.71 -18.53 17.52
C PRO A 202 9.31 -19.59 18.55
N SER A 203 10.12 -19.73 19.60
CA SER A 203 10.02 -20.77 20.63
C SER A 203 8.91 -20.50 21.66
N GLY A 204 7.74 -20.06 21.21
CA GLY A 204 6.62 -19.68 22.06
C GLY A 204 5.27 -19.82 21.36
N TYR A 205 4.20 -19.65 22.14
CA TYR A 205 2.85 -19.60 21.62
C TYR A 205 2.61 -18.30 20.83
N VAL A 206 2.00 -18.42 19.66
CA VAL A 206 1.57 -17.30 18.83
C VAL A 206 0.07 -17.45 18.59
N LEU A 207 -0.70 -16.49 19.09
CA LEU A 207 -2.13 -16.36 18.84
C LEU A 207 -2.35 -15.26 17.79
N THR A 208 -3.06 -15.58 16.71
CA THR A 208 -3.55 -14.61 15.73
C THR A 208 -5.07 -14.62 15.72
N ILE A 209 -5.67 -13.55 15.20
CA ILE A 209 -7.13 -13.40 15.10
C ILE A 209 -7.50 -12.87 13.72
N THR A 210 -8.55 -13.45 13.14
CA THR A 210 -9.02 -13.18 11.78
C THR A 210 -10.52 -12.81 11.83
N PRO A 211 -10.93 -11.66 11.26
CA PRO A 211 -10.08 -10.63 10.64
C PRO A 211 -9.18 -9.93 11.67
N ALA A 212 -8.12 -9.25 11.24
CA ALA A 212 -7.33 -8.38 12.12
C ALA A 212 -8.08 -7.07 12.43
N SER A 213 -8.74 -6.50 11.41
CA SER A 213 -9.72 -5.42 11.51
C SER A 213 -10.63 -5.45 10.28
N ASP A 214 -11.86 -4.95 10.38
CA ASP A 214 -12.84 -4.99 9.27
C ASP A 214 -13.91 -3.88 9.44
N THR A 215 -14.56 -3.47 8.34
CA THR A 215 -15.79 -2.65 8.39
C THR A 215 -16.92 -3.42 7.72
N ARG A 216 -18.09 -3.39 8.36
CA ARG A 216 -19.29 -4.08 7.87
C ARG A 216 -20.45 -3.13 7.65
N VAL A 217 -21.16 -3.34 6.55
CA VAL A 217 -22.41 -2.61 6.25
C VAL A 217 -23.55 -3.25 7.04
N LEU A 218 -24.26 -2.43 7.81
CA LEU A 218 -25.43 -2.83 8.57
C LEU A 218 -26.56 -3.36 7.67
N GLY A 219 -27.25 -4.41 8.12
CA GLY A 219 -28.30 -5.08 7.37
C GLY A 219 -27.82 -5.99 6.23
N LEU A 220 -26.53 -5.96 5.87
CA LEU A 220 -25.93 -6.84 4.87
C LEU A 220 -25.13 -7.96 5.55
N ASP A 221 -25.11 -9.14 4.94
CA ASP A 221 -24.25 -10.25 5.37
C ASP A 221 -23.19 -10.53 4.29
N PRO A 222 -21.91 -10.30 4.59
CA PRO A 222 -20.82 -10.65 3.68
C PRO A 222 -20.45 -12.13 3.88
N ASP A 223 -20.67 -12.91 2.83
CA ASP A 223 -20.71 -14.37 2.82
C ASP A 223 -19.33 -15.04 2.82
N GLY A 224 -18.49 -14.69 3.81
CA GLY A 224 -17.20 -15.33 4.15
C GLY A 224 -17.30 -16.80 4.63
N VAL A 225 -18.30 -17.51 4.09
CA VAL A 225 -18.74 -18.90 4.08
C VAL A 225 -19.42 -19.52 5.32
N GLY A 226 -20.57 -20.15 5.02
CA GLY A 226 -21.59 -20.64 5.96
C GLY A 226 -22.80 -19.70 6.01
N SER A 227 -24.00 -20.25 6.28
CA SER A 227 -25.23 -19.46 6.41
C SER A 227 -25.23 -18.68 7.72
N LEU A 228 -24.73 -17.44 7.68
CA LEU A 228 -24.98 -16.44 8.72
C LEU A 228 -26.32 -15.73 8.42
N THR A 229 -26.77 -14.90 9.36
CA THR A 229 -27.83 -13.92 9.11
C THR A 229 -27.24 -12.52 8.99
N ALA A 230 -27.99 -11.59 8.41
CA ALA A 230 -27.69 -10.16 8.50
C ALA A 230 -27.25 -9.75 9.92
N ASN A 231 -26.20 -8.92 9.99
CA ASN A 231 -25.53 -8.45 11.21
C ASN A 231 -24.74 -9.49 12.03
N GLN A 232 -24.55 -10.72 11.55
CA GLN A 232 -23.63 -11.68 12.20
C GLN A 232 -22.18 -11.53 11.74
N ARG A 233 -21.24 -11.84 12.63
CA ARG A 233 -19.81 -11.94 12.36
C ARG A 233 -19.21 -13.20 12.97
N ARG A 234 -18.58 -14.01 12.12
CA ARG A 234 -17.64 -15.04 12.57
C ARG A 234 -16.29 -14.38 12.89
N VAL A 235 -15.71 -14.69 14.05
CA VAL A 235 -14.32 -14.34 14.42
C VAL A 235 -13.57 -15.64 14.70
N THR A 236 -12.36 -15.78 14.14
CA THR A 236 -11.54 -16.98 14.29
C THR A 236 -10.19 -16.61 14.89
N ALA A 237 -9.85 -17.20 16.04
CA ALA A 237 -8.50 -17.14 16.59
C ALA A 237 -7.73 -18.42 16.22
N LYS A 238 -6.43 -18.28 15.95
CA LYS A 238 -5.54 -19.39 15.58
C LYS A 238 -4.33 -19.41 16.49
N LEU A 239 -4.13 -20.52 17.19
CA LEU A 239 -3.01 -20.73 18.10
C LEU A 239 -1.99 -21.68 17.48
N THR A 240 -0.73 -21.25 17.48
CA THR A 240 0.41 -22.07 17.07
C THR A 240 1.52 -22.06 18.11
N LEU A 241 2.34 -23.11 18.14
CA LEU A 241 3.54 -23.23 18.95
C LEU A 241 4.68 -23.66 18.03
N GLY A 242 5.73 -22.85 17.89
CA GLY A 242 6.78 -23.11 16.90
C GLY A 242 6.22 -23.26 15.48
N GLY A 243 5.19 -22.48 15.12
CA GLY A 243 4.49 -22.55 13.83
C GLY A 243 3.56 -23.77 13.63
N SER A 244 3.54 -24.73 14.55
CA SER A 244 2.63 -25.88 14.48
C SER A 244 1.29 -25.60 15.17
N PRO A 245 0.14 -26.03 14.62
CA PRO A 245 -1.16 -25.91 15.28
C PRO A 245 -1.21 -26.51 16.69
N VAL A 246 -1.80 -25.78 17.63
CA VAL A 246 -2.05 -26.29 18.99
C VAL A 246 -3.51 -26.73 19.06
N VAL A 247 -3.77 -28.02 19.31
CA VAL A 247 -5.10 -28.64 19.26
C VAL A 247 -5.67 -28.84 20.66
N GLY A 248 -6.98 -28.63 20.84
CA GLY A 248 -7.68 -28.84 22.11
C GLY A 248 -7.45 -27.77 23.18
N GLN A 249 -6.76 -26.68 22.84
CA GLN A 249 -6.47 -25.59 23.76
C GLN A 249 -7.67 -24.64 23.84
N ASN A 250 -8.10 -24.33 25.05
CA ASN A 250 -9.16 -23.35 25.28
C ASN A 250 -8.69 -21.96 24.84
N ILE A 251 -9.49 -21.32 23.97
CA ILE A 251 -9.42 -19.90 23.68
C ILE A 251 -10.64 -19.23 24.31
N ILE A 252 -10.39 -18.21 25.14
CA ILE A 252 -11.42 -17.40 25.78
C ILE A 252 -11.62 -16.14 24.92
N PHE A 253 -12.83 -15.95 24.42
CA PHE A 253 -13.25 -14.76 23.68
C PHE A 253 -14.08 -13.85 24.59
N THR A 254 -13.63 -12.62 24.76
CA THR A 254 -14.41 -11.53 25.38
C THR A 254 -14.69 -10.46 24.35
N VAL A 255 -15.79 -9.72 24.53
CA VAL A 255 -16.20 -8.66 23.61
C VAL A 255 -16.56 -7.39 24.38
N SER A 256 -16.12 -6.25 23.87
CA SER A 256 -16.59 -4.93 24.29
C SER A 256 -17.21 -4.22 23.10
N VAL A 257 -18.30 -3.49 23.34
CA VAL A 257 -19.06 -2.77 22.31
C VAL A 257 -19.15 -1.29 22.67
N THR A 258 -19.02 -0.43 21.66
CA THR A 258 -19.27 1.01 21.74
C THR A 258 -20.37 1.32 20.73
N GLY A 259 -21.56 1.70 21.20
CA GLY A 259 -22.75 1.93 20.36
C GLY A 259 -23.46 0.63 19.93
N GLY A 260 -24.79 0.60 20.01
CA GLY A 260 -25.59 -0.60 19.76
C GLY A 260 -25.42 -1.71 20.80
N THR A 261 -25.92 -2.90 20.46
CA THR A 261 -25.87 -4.10 21.31
C THR A 261 -25.19 -5.27 20.59
N ILE A 262 -24.62 -6.19 21.36
CA ILE A 262 -23.94 -7.38 20.82
C ILE A 262 -24.36 -8.63 21.59
N ALA A 263 -24.50 -9.75 20.90
CA ALA A 263 -24.85 -11.04 21.48
C ALA A 263 -23.94 -12.16 20.94
N PRO A 264 -23.46 -13.09 21.77
CA PRO A 264 -23.56 -13.09 23.24
C PRO A 264 -22.64 -12.05 23.89
N THR A 265 -23.06 -11.52 25.05
CA THR A 265 -22.23 -10.64 25.89
C THR A 265 -21.33 -11.40 26.88
N ALA A 266 -21.71 -12.64 27.22
CA ALA A 266 -20.92 -13.49 28.10
C ALA A 266 -19.64 -13.98 27.41
N PRO A 267 -18.51 -14.14 28.15
CA PRO A 267 -17.31 -14.75 27.60
C PRO A 267 -17.58 -16.13 27.01
N GLN A 268 -17.01 -16.41 25.84
CA GLN A 268 -17.13 -17.70 25.16
C GLN A 268 -15.80 -18.44 25.18
N THR A 269 -15.79 -19.67 25.69
CA THR A 269 -14.60 -20.53 25.65
C THR A 269 -14.78 -21.59 24.58
N VAL A 270 -13.86 -21.64 23.62
CA VAL A 270 -13.88 -22.61 22.51
C VAL A 270 -12.51 -23.26 22.40
N ALA A 271 -12.47 -24.60 22.40
CA ALA A 271 -11.24 -25.35 22.21
C ALA A 271 -10.79 -25.32 20.74
N THR A 272 -9.49 -25.19 20.49
CA THR A 272 -8.92 -25.20 19.14
C THR A 272 -9.12 -26.55 18.44
N ASN A 273 -9.47 -26.50 17.16
CA ASN A 273 -9.62 -27.65 16.29
C ASN A 273 -8.25 -28.21 15.81
N ALA A 274 -8.28 -29.20 14.91
CA ALA A 274 -7.07 -29.81 14.34
C ALA A 274 -6.15 -28.85 13.53
N LEU A 275 -6.67 -27.68 13.12
CA LEU A 275 -5.92 -26.61 12.45
C LEU A 275 -5.41 -25.55 13.43
N GLY A 276 -5.64 -25.73 14.73
CA GLY A 276 -5.28 -24.78 15.79
C GLY A 276 -6.26 -23.63 15.91
N GLU A 277 -7.45 -23.76 15.35
CA GLU A 277 -8.42 -22.67 15.19
C GLU A 277 -9.62 -22.85 16.12
N ALA A 278 -9.99 -21.76 16.79
CA ALA A 278 -11.22 -21.62 17.57
C ALA A 278 -12.04 -20.49 16.96
N SER A 279 -13.34 -20.70 16.77
CA SER A 279 -14.23 -19.70 16.16
C SER A 279 -15.46 -19.44 17.00
N VAL A 280 -15.87 -18.18 17.06
CA VAL A 280 -17.11 -17.69 17.67
C VAL A 280 -17.91 -16.89 16.65
N VAL A 281 -19.21 -16.71 16.92
CA VAL A 281 -20.10 -15.85 16.13
C VAL A 281 -20.77 -14.86 17.05
N TYR A 282 -20.65 -13.58 16.72
CA TYR A 282 -21.37 -12.49 17.36
C TYR A 282 -22.45 -11.96 16.44
N THR A 283 -23.64 -11.70 16.96
CA THR A 283 -24.68 -10.89 16.31
C THR A 283 -24.59 -9.47 16.85
N PHE A 284 -24.39 -8.48 15.98
CA PHE A 284 -24.56 -7.09 16.32
C PHE A 284 -26.01 -6.67 16.06
N THR A 285 -26.57 -5.82 16.91
CA THR A 285 -27.87 -5.19 16.68
C THR A 285 -27.72 -3.70 16.96
N ASP A 286 -27.81 -2.89 15.89
CA ASP A 286 -27.92 -1.44 16.00
C ASP A 286 -29.26 -1.08 16.70
N ASP A 287 -29.19 -0.24 17.72
CA ASP A 287 -30.34 0.27 18.48
C ASP A 287 -30.86 1.61 17.97
N ALA A 288 -30.47 1.98 16.74
CA ALA A 288 -30.77 3.19 16.00
C ALA A 288 -30.07 4.47 16.52
N THR A 289 -28.96 4.32 17.25
CA THR A 289 -27.94 5.36 17.38
C THR A 289 -26.71 5.03 16.53
N VAL A 290 -26.66 5.66 15.34
CA VAL A 290 -25.68 5.44 14.26
C VAL A 290 -24.26 5.14 14.77
N GLY A 291 -23.74 3.98 14.35
CA GLY A 291 -22.30 3.79 14.19
C GLY A 291 -21.55 3.21 15.38
N GLY A 292 -21.81 1.95 15.70
CA GLY A 292 -21.03 1.22 16.70
C GLY A 292 -19.75 0.57 16.16
N TYR A 293 -18.84 0.24 17.08
CA TYR A 293 -17.77 -0.74 16.84
C TYR A 293 -17.66 -1.70 18.02
N TYR A 294 -17.15 -2.90 17.78
CA TYR A 294 -16.83 -3.84 18.85
C TYR A 294 -15.42 -4.39 18.71
N VAL A 295 -14.82 -4.65 19.86
CA VAL A 295 -13.49 -5.23 20.00
C VAL A 295 -13.66 -6.64 20.56
N VAL A 296 -13.24 -7.65 19.80
CA VAL A 296 -13.15 -9.03 20.31
C VAL A 296 -11.71 -9.28 20.73
N THR A 297 -11.53 -9.71 21.98
CA THR A 297 -10.25 -10.13 22.53
C THR A 297 -10.25 -11.65 22.66
N ALA A 298 -9.37 -12.32 21.94
CA ALA A 298 -9.07 -13.73 22.13
C ALA A 298 -7.85 -13.89 23.04
N CYS A 299 -7.94 -14.83 23.97
CA CYS A 299 -6.92 -15.18 24.96
C CYS A 299 -6.71 -16.70 24.95
N ALA A 300 -5.47 -17.16 24.89
CA ALA A 300 -5.14 -18.58 24.89
C ALA A 300 -4.74 -19.07 26.28
N ASP A 301 -5.59 -19.92 26.88
CA ASP A 301 -5.55 -20.42 28.27
C ASP A 301 -4.43 -21.47 28.51
N VAL A 302 -3.20 -21.13 28.13
CA VAL A 302 -2.03 -22.03 28.04
C VAL A 302 -1.26 -22.19 29.35
N SER A 303 -1.56 -21.40 30.38
CA SER A 303 -0.81 -21.39 31.65
C SER A 303 -1.72 -21.49 32.88
N ALA A 304 -1.21 -22.11 33.94
CA ALA A 304 -1.93 -22.15 35.22
C ALA A 304 -1.78 -20.80 35.97
N PRO A 305 -2.84 -20.31 36.67
CA PRO A 305 -4.15 -20.93 36.84
C PRO A 305 -5.06 -20.73 35.62
N PHE A 306 -5.61 -21.83 35.10
CA PHE A 306 -6.48 -21.81 33.94
C PHE A 306 -7.75 -20.97 34.18
N GLY A 307 -8.18 -20.24 33.16
CA GLY A 307 -9.30 -19.30 33.20
C GLY A 307 -8.92 -17.86 33.57
N ALA A 308 -7.63 -17.54 33.69
CA ALA A 308 -7.14 -16.19 33.97
C ALA A 308 -6.10 -15.73 32.93
N CYS A 309 -6.54 -14.87 32.00
CA CYS A 309 -5.76 -14.32 30.87
C CYS A 309 -4.58 -13.39 31.25
N SER A 310 -3.93 -13.62 32.39
CA SER A 310 -2.86 -12.79 32.94
C SER A 310 -1.49 -13.32 32.54
N GLY A 311 -0.85 -12.67 31.56
CA GLY A 311 0.46 -13.09 31.03
C GLY A 311 0.38 -14.13 29.92
N GLU A 312 -0.81 -14.35 29.38
CA GLU A 312 -1.09 -15.31 28.31
C GLU A 312 -1.07 -14.67 26.91
N PRO A 313 -0.97 -15.46 25.82
CA PRO A 313 -1.08 -14.95 24.47
C PRO A 313 -2.47 -14.34 24.23
N ILE A 314 -2.50 -13.05 23.84
CA ILE A 314 -3.71 -12.29 23.55
C ILE A 314 -3.64 -11.77 22.11
N ALA A 315 -4.78 -11.80 21.42
CA ALA A 315 -4.97 -11.19 20.11
C ALA A 315 -6.31 -10.43 20.08
N THR A 316 -6.32 -9.23 19.50
CA THR A 316 -7.52 -8.39 19.42
C THR A 316 -7.91 -8.12 17.97
N THR A 317 -9.22 -8.04 17.71
CA THR A 317 -9.77 -7.57 16.45
C THR A 317 -10.83 -6.51 16.70
N ILE A 318 -10.92 -5.54 15.79
CA ILE A 318 -11.92 -4.48 15.82
C ILE A 318 -12.77 -4.60 14.56
N THR A 319 -14.10 -4.65 14.72
CA THR A 319 -15.03 -4.54 13.60
C THR A 319 -15.89 -3.30 13.78
N TYR A 320 -15.86 -2.44 12.77
CA TYR A 320 -16.70 -1.24 12.68
C TYR A 320 -18.00 -1.60 11.96
N MET A 321 -19.12 -1.06 12.44
CA MET A 321 -20.42 -1.19 11.81
C MET A 321 -20.86 0.17 11.26
N VAL A 322 -21.09 0.25 9.96
CA VAL A 322 -21.49 1.46 9.26
C VAL A 322 -22.81 1.27 8.54
N ASN A 323 -23.61 2.32 8.45
CA ASN A 323 -24.65 2.39 7.43
C ASN A 323 -24.01 2.91 6.13
N ALA A 324 -24.35 2.34 4.98
CA ALA A 324 -23.83 2.75 3.68
C ALA A 324 -24.99 3.04 2.72
N THR A 325 -24.95 4.22 2.08
CA THR A 325 -25.98 4.68 1.15
C THR A 325 -25.37 4.97 -0.22
N PHE A 326 -26.13 4.62 -1.25
CA PHE A 326 -25.80 4.88 -2.66
C PHE A 326 -26.85 5.81 -3.26
N THR A 327 -26.41 6.95 -3.80
CA THR A 327 -27.28 8.00 -4.33
C THR A 327 -26.74 8.56 -5.64
N SER A 328 -27.56 9.32 -6.37
CA SER A 328 -27.15 10.01 -7.60
C SER A 328 -27.45 11.50 -7.54
N THR A 329 -26.73 12.26 -8.36
CA THR A 329 -27.05 13.64 -8.71
C THR A 329 -26.86 13.79 -10.23
N PRO A 330 -27.92 14.07 -11.01
CA PRO A 330 -29.30 14.30 -10.59
C PRO A 330 -30.03 13.06 -10.04
N SER A 331 -31.14 13.28 -9.34
CA SER A 331 -32.05 12.24 -8.83
C SER A 331 -33.51 12.68 -9.05
N PRO A 332 -34.31 12.00 -9.90
CA PRO A 332 -33.93 10.86 -10.74
C PRO A 332 -32.81 11.21 -11.72
N PHE A 333 -31.98 10.21 -12.09
CA PHE A 333 -30.83 10.43 -12.97
C PHE A 333 -31.27 10.43 -14.43
N ASN A 334 -31.86 11.55 -14.85
CA ASN A 334 -32.29 11.77 -16.22
C ASN A 334 -31.25 12.60 -16.98
N VAL A 335 -30.82 12.13 -18.15
CA VAL A 335 -29.94 12.83 -19.08
C VAL A 335 -30.75 13.17 -20.33
N ALA A 336 -30.76 14.42 -20.76
CA ALA A 336 -31.39 14.77 -22.03
C ALA A 336 -30.57 14.20 -23.19
N GLU A 337 -31.23 13.63 -24.19
CA GLU A 337 -30.62 13.07 -25.41
C GLU A 337 -29.51 13.96 -26.01
N ALA A 338 -29.74 15.27 -26.09
CA ALA A 338 -28.80 16.24 -26.65
C ALA A 338 -27.47 16.39 -25.86
N ASN A 339 -27.39 15.87 -24.63
CA ASN A 339 -26.18 15.84 -23.81
C ASN A 339 -25.46 14.48 -23.90
N ALA A 340 -26.22 13.39 -23.99
CA ALA A 340 -25.66 12.06 -24.22
C ALA A 340 -25.00 11.97 -25.61
N GLY A 341 -24.10 11.00 -25.81
CA GLY A 341 -23.62 10.70 -27.17
C GLY A 341 -22.19 10.15 -27.28
N GLY A 342 -21.86 9.66 -28.47
CA GLY A 342 -20.58 8.98 -28.75
C GLY A 342 -19.32 9.86 -28.73
N THR A 343 -19.45 11.15 -28.46
CA THR A 343 -18.34 12.08 -28.19
C THR A 343 -18.60 12.96 -26.97
N ASN A 344 -19.46 12.53 -26.04
CA ASN A 344 -19.77 13.32 -24.85
C ASN A 344 -18.52 13.41 -23.95
N THR A 345 -18.02 14.65 -23.80
CA THR A 345 -16.90 14.99 -22.90
C THR A 345 -17.35 15.63 -21.60
N GLY A 346 -18.64 15.96 -21.47
CA GLY A 346 -19.23 16.53 -20.26
C GLY A 346 -19.67 15.43 -19.29
N VAL A 347 -19.56 15.68 -17.99
CA VAL A 347 -20.10 14.77 -16.97
C VAL A 347 -21.61 14.99 -16.88
N ASP A 348 -22.42 13.96 -17.13
CA ASP A 348 -23.89 14.06 -17.08
C ASP A 348 -24.44 14.02 -15.65
N GLY A 349 -23.68 13.41 -14.74
CA GLY A 349 -23.94 13.41 -13.31
C GLY A 349 -22.91 12.59 -12.56
N PHE A 350 -23.15 12.37 -11.27
CA PHE A 350 -22.32 11.48 -10.46
C PHE A 350 -23.19 10.60 -9.57
N VAL A 351 -22.64 9.44 -9.23
CA VAL A 351 -23.14 8.59 -8.16
C VAL A 351 -22.24 8.75 -6.93
N ARG A 352 -22.84 8.72 -5.74
CA ARG A 352 -22.16 8.85 -4.46
C ARG A 352 -22.35 7.60 -3.63
N VAL A 353 -21.25 7.04 -3.15
CA VAL A 353 -21.27 6.15 -1.97
C VAL A 353 -20.82 6.95 -0.77
N GLU A 354 -21.64 6.98 0.26
CA GLU A 354 -21.31 7.58 1.56
C GLU A 354 -21.56 6.57 2.67
N THR A 355 -20.84 6.74 3.79
CA THR A 355 -21.04 5.92 4.99
C THR A 355 -21.34 6.82 6.18
N ALA A 356 -22.26 6.39 7.03
CA ALA A 356 -22.53 7.01 8.32
C ALA A 356 -22.12 6.03 9.43
N GLY A 357 -21.33 6.50 10.39
CA GLY A 357 -20.80 5.64 11.44
C GLY A 357 -19.62 6.26 12.20
N PRO A 358 -18.83 5.44 12.91
CA PRO A 358 -17.63 5.88 13.60
C PRO A 358 -16.48 6.17 12.61
N ASP A 359 -15.42 6.84 13.06
CA ASP A 359 -14.18 6.98 12.29
C ASP A 359 -13.57 5.60 12.03
N THR A 360 -13.50 5.20 10.75
CA THR A 360 -12.84 3.97 10.34
C THR A 360 -11.39 4.27 9.92
N PRO A 361 -10.39 3.58 10.48
CA PRO A 361 -9.02 3.65 9.95
C PRO A 361 -9.00 3.19 8.48
N LEU A 362 -8.14 3.77 7.64
CA LEU A 362 -8.04 3.38 6.22
C LEU A 362 -7.73 1.88 6.00
N THR A 363 -7.11 1.22 6.97
CA THR A 363 -6.86 -0.24 6.96
C THR A 363 -8.13 -1.08 7.18
N ALA A 364 -9.20 -0.47 7.67
CA ALA A 364 -10.49 -1.10 7.92
C ALA A 364 -11.63 -0.47 7.11
N ALA A 365 -11.43 0.67 6.44
CA ALA A 365 -12.47 1.43 5.74
C ALA A 365 -13.25 0.60 4.69
N LEU A 366 -14.50 0.98 4.43
CA LEU A 366 -15.42 0.19 3.61
C LEU A 366 -14.93 0.14 2.16
N LYS A 367 -14.69 -1.06 1.64
CA LYS A 367 -14.37 -1.25 0.23
C LYS A 367 -15.65 -1.45 -0.58
N VAL A 368 -15.70 -0.85 -1.75
CA VAL A 368 -16.85 -0.98 -2.67
C VAL A 368 -16.39 -1.14 -4.10
N VAL A 369 -17.16 -1.87 -4.89
CA VAL A 369 -17.06 -1.87 -6.35
C VAL A 369 -18.35 -1.30 -6.91
N LEU A 370 -18.22 -0.27 -7.74
CA LEU A 370 -19.30 0.18 -8.61
C LEU A 370 -19.18 -0.55 -9.94
N GLU A 371 -20.31 -0.95 -10.51
CA GLU A 371 -20.39 -1.45 -11.88
C GLU A 371 -21.52 -0.78 -12.64
N ILE A 372 -21.30 -0.53 -13.93
CA ILE A 372 -22.33 -0.24 -14.91
C ILE A 372 -22.77 -1.57 -15.52
N SER A 373 -24.08 -1.75 -15.63
CA SER A 373 -24.71 -2.83 -16.36
C SER A 373 -25.54 -2.20 -17.47
N ASP A 374 -24.97 -2.25 -18.68
CA ASP A 374 -25.51 -1.78 -19.95
C ASP A 374 -25.39 -2.89 -21.01
N THR A 375 -25.45 -2.55 -22.31
CA THR A 375 -25.33 -3.52 -23.41
C THR A 375 -24.28 -3.09 -24.43
N PHE A 376 -23.04 -3.56 -24.25
CA PHE A 376 -21.97 -3.42 -25.24
C PHE A 376 -21.75 -4.71 -26.06
N PRO A 377 -21.44 -4.62 -27.38
CA PRO A 377 -21.44 -3.42 -28.21
C PRO A 377 -22.87 -2.91 -28.46
N VAL A 378 -23.02 -1.59 -28.53
CA VAL A 378 -24.33 -0.96 -28.77
C VAL A 378 -24.98 -1.47 -30.05
N SER A 379 -26.12 -2.16 -29.87
CA SER A 379 -27.09 -2.45 -30.92
C SER A 379 -28.24 -1.44 -30.85
N ALA A 380 -28.95 -1.22 -31.96
CA ALA A 380 -30.04 -0.24 -32.03
C ALA A 380 -31.05 -0.38 -30.86
N GLY A 381 -31.32 0.74 -30.17
CA GLY A 381 -32.28 0.85 -29.06
C GLY A 381 -31.75 0.47 -27.66
N ASN A 382 -30.43 0.64 -27.40
CA ASN A 382 -29.84 0.47 -26.07
C ASN A 382 -28.80 1.57 -25.78
N ALA A 383 -28.87 2.19 -24.58
CA ALA A 383 -27.84 3.08 -24.07
C ALA A 383 -26.59 2.36 -23.54
N ASN A 384 -25.48 3.09 -23.49
CA ASN A 384 -24.24 2.71 -22.80
C ASN A 384 -23.93 3.69 -21.65
N GLY A 385 -23.31 3.20 -20.58
CA GLY A 385 -22.71 4.06 -19.56
C GLY A 385 -21.20 4.22 -19.76
N SER A 386 -20.54 4.97 -18.89
CA SER A 386 -19.11 4.87 -18.60
C SER A 386 -18.77 5.58 -17.28
N PHE A 387 -17.77 5.09 -16.54
CA PHE A 387 -17.12 5.84 -15.45
C PHE A 387 -15.94 6.72 -15.92
N ALA A 388 -15.75 6.86 -17.22
CA ALA A 388 -14.84 7.80 -17.86
C ALA A 388 -15.56 8.58 -18.98
N ALA A 389 -14.89 9.60 -19.54
CA ALA A 389 -15.42 10.28 -20.73
C ALA A 389 -15.66 9.27 -21.86
N CYS A 390 -16.76 9.44 -22.59
CA CYS A 390 -17.24 8.47 -23.56
C CYS A 390 -16.15 8.09 -24.57
N ASN A 391 -15.87 6.79 -24.63
CA ASN A 391 -14.88 6.21 -25.51
C ASN A 391 -15.46 4.93 -26.12
N SER A 392 -14.94 4.51 -27.28
CA SER A 392 -15.49 3.38 -28.04
C SER A 392 -15.00 2.01 -27.52
N THR A 393 -14.89 1.82 -26.21
CA THR A 393 -14.33 0.59 -25.60
C THR A 393 -14.96 0.31 -24.22
N ASP A 394 -15.71 -0.78 -24.15
CA ASP A 394 -16.15 -1.45 -22.91
C ASP A 394 -14.94 -1.87 -22.07
N GLY A 395 -15.00 -1.57 -20.77
CA GLY A 395 -13.88 -1.69 -19.83
C GLY A 395 -13.70 -0.47 -18.92
N THR A 396 -14.56 0.53 -19.01
CA THR A 396 -14.64 1.69 -18.09
C THR A 396 -15.78 1.55 -17.08
N ASP A 397 -16.33 0.36 -16.99
CA ASP A 397 -17.67 0.10 -16.48
C ASP A 397 -17.62 -0.58 -15.11
N LYS A 398 -16.42 -0.63 -14.52
CA LYS A 398 -16.17 -0.96 -13.12
C LYS A 398 -15.16 0.00 -12.51
N VAL A 399 -15.42 0.43 -11.28
CA VAL A 399 -14.45 1.16 -10.46
C VAL A 399 -14.51 0.65 -9.03
N SER A 400 -13.35 0.41 -8.42
CA SER A 400 -13.24 0.06 -7.01
C SER A 400 -12.77 1.26 -6.19
N ALA A 401 -13.30 1.38 -4.98
CA ALA A 401 -13.02 2.49 -4.09
C ALA A 401 -12.97 2.05 -2.62
N THR A 402 -12.35 2.88 -1.79
CA THR A 402 -12.39 2.76 -0.33
C THR A 402 -13.07 4.00 0.24
N VAL A 403 -14.19 3.80 0.93
CA VAL A 403 -15.08 4.84 1.45
C VAL A 403 -14.86 4.98 2.95
N ASN A 404 -14.71 6.23 3.40
CA ASN A 404 -14.63 6.59 4.81
C ASN A 404 -15.80 7.52 5.13
N HIS A 405 -16.31 7.54 6.37
CA HIS A 405 -17.42 8.44 6.70
C HIS A 405 -17.03 9.92 6.54
N THR A 406 -15.74 10.23 6.72
CA THR A 406 -15.20 11.59 6.59
C THR A 406 -15.02 12.05 5.14
N VAL A 407 -15.00 11.12 4.18
CA VAL A 407 -14.77 11.41 2.75
C VAL A 407 -15.66 10.48 1.91
N PRO A 408 -16.84 10.95 1.45
CA PRO A 408 -17.69 10.16 0.55
C PRO A 408 -16.97 9.95 -0.80
N PHE A 409 -17.33 8.87 -1.49
CA PHE A 409 -16.82 8.55 -2.81
C PHE A 409 -17.80 9.00 -3.89
N ASP A 410 -17.44 10.07 -4.60
CA ASP A 410 -18.15 10.56 -5.77
C ASP A 410 -17.51 9.99 -7.05
N GLN A 411 -18.31 9.27 -7.84
CA GLN A 411 -17.92 8.75 -9.15
C GLN A 411 -18.76 9.42 -10.24
N ASN A 412 -18.09 10.12 -11.15
CA ASN A 412 -18.71 10.68 -12.34
C ASN A 412 -19.26 9.57 -13.26
N VAL A 413 -20.41 9.82 -13.87
CA VAL A 413 -21.06 8.93 -14.83
C VAL A 413 -21.30 9.70 -16.12
N TRP A 414 -20.99 9.04 -17.24
CA TRP A 414 -21.28 9.52 -18.58
C TRP A 414 -22.34 8.62 -19.22
N ALA A 415 -23.32 9.23 -19.87
CA ALA A 415 -24.29 8.60 -20.75
C ALA A 415 -23.74 8.62 -22.17
N CYS A 416 -23.36 7.44 -22.66
CA CYS A 416 -22.64 7.25 -23.90
C CYS A 416 -23.53 6.53 -24.93
N HIS A 417 -23.26 6.77 -26.22
CA HIS A 417 -23.77 5.97 -27.34
C HIS A 417 -25.25 5.53 -27.22
N TYR A 418 -26.18 6.49 -27.29
CA TYR A 418 -27.63 6.24 -27.36
C TYR A 418 -28.10 6.12 -28.83
N VAL A 419 -29.36 5.73 -29.05
CA VAL A 419 -29.97 5.72 -30.39
C VAL A 419 -31.32 6.43 -30.35
N ASN A 420 -31.44 7.59 -31.02
CA ASN A 420 -32.74 8.24 -31.21
C ASN A 420 -33.66 7.32 -32.01
N ASP A 421 -34.69 6.78 -31.36
CA ASP A 421 -35.75 5.98 -31.99
C ASP A 421 -37.17 6.42 -31.59
N GLY A 422 -37.29 7.49 -30.79
CA GLY A 422 -38.55 7.98 -30.22
C GLY A 422 -38.87 7.40 -28.84
N SER A 423 -37.89 6.82 -28.14
CA SER A 423 -38.05 6.11 -26.86
C SER A 423 -36.91 6.43 -25.90
N ASP A 424 -37.22 6.47 -24.60
CA ASP A 424 -36.20 6.62 -23.56
C ASP A 424 -35.31 5.36 -23.44
N ASP A 425 -34.00 5.53 -23.65
CA ASP A 425 -33.00 4.49 -23.37
C ASP A 425 -32.65 4.44 -21.86
N THR A 426 -32.21 3.29 -21.34
CA THR A 426 -31.72 3.18 -19.94
C THR A 426 -30.49 2.29 -19.77
N PHE A 427 -29.69 2.60 -18.76
CA PHE A 427 -28.67 1.69 -18.19
C PHE A 427 -28.71 1.74 -16.66
N THR A 428 -28.04 0.81 -15.98
CA THR A 428 -28.02 0.78 -14.51
C THR A 428 -26.62 0.88 -13.93
N VAL A 429 -26.48 1.65 -12.85
CA VAL A 429 -25.28 1.70 -12.01
C VAL A 429 -25.57 0.96 -10.70
N ARG A 430 -24.71 0.01 -10.34
CA ARG A 430 -24.79 -0.80 -9.13
C ARG A 430 -23.63 -0.47 -8.21
N ALA A 431 -23.89 -0.51 -6.91
CA ALA A 431 -22.87 -0.42 -5.87
C ALA A 431 -22.88 -1.70 -5.03
N HIS A 432 -21.74 -2.37 -4.94
CA HIS A 432 -21.55 -3.58 -4.16
C HIS A 432 -20.53 -3.33 -3.06
N TRP A 433 -20.72 -3.96 -1.90
CA TRP A 433 -19.68 -4.04 -0.89
C TRP A 433 -18.64 -5.08 -1.31
N ASP A 434 -17.41 -4.63 -1.56
CA ASP A 434 -16.26 -5.48 -1.84
C ASP A 434 -15.81 -6.15 -0.53
N VAL A 435 -16.30 -7.36 -0.31
CA VAL A 435 -16.18 -8.10 0.96
C VAL A 435 -14.75 -8.57 1.17
N ASN A 436 -14.12 -9.04 0.10
CA ASN A 436 -12.81 -9.66 0.16
C ASN A 436 -11.68 -8.67 -0.18
N GLY A 437 -12.02 -7.53 -0.79
CA GLY A 437 -11.12 -6.43 -1.10
C GLY A 437 -10.31 -6.62 -2.38
N ASN A 438 -10.83 -7.36 -3.36
CA ASN A 438 -10.14 -7.65 -4.62
C ASN A 438 -10.44 -6.64 -5.74
N GLY A 439 -11.43 -5.75 -5.56
CA GLY A 439 -11.82 -4.75 -6.54
C GLY A 439 -12.63 -5.28 -7.74
N ILE A 440 -13.19 -6.48 -7.67
CA ILE A 440 -14.14 -7.02 -8.66
C ILE A 440 -15.45 -7.44 -7.96
N VAL A 441 -16.57 -7.35 -8.67
CA VAL A 441 -17.88 -7.81 -8.16
C VAL A 441 -17.91 -9.34 -8.18
N ASP A 442 -17.98 -9.94 -7.00
CA ASP A 442 -18.08 -11.40 -6.82
C ASP A 442 -19.53 -11.89 -6.57
N THR A 443 -19.77 -13.18 -6.83
CA THR A 443 -21.08 -13.80 -6.55
C THR A 443 -21.25 -13.99 -5.04
N GLY A 444 -22.20 -13.26 -4.45
CA GLY A 444 -22.46 -13.27 -3.00
C GLY A 444 -22.31 -11.89 -2.37
N GLU A 445 -21.60 -10.98 -3.03
CA GLU A 445 -21.39 -9.62 -2.53
C GLU A 445 -22.71 -8.83 -2.48
N PRO A 446 -23.05 -8.24 -1.33
CA PRO A 446 -24.34 -7.59 -1.15
C PRO A 446 -24.32 -6.16 -1.70
N GLN A 447 -25.43 -5.76 -2.32
CA GLN A 447 -25.59 -4.41 -2.85
C GLN A 447 -25.79 -3.37 -1.73
N ILE A 448 -25.20 -2.19 -1.89
CA ILE A 448 -25.36 -1.05 -0.98
C ILE A 448 -26.80 -0.52 -1.07
N SER A 449 -27.35 -0.03 0.05
CA SER A 449 -28.70 0.53 0.10
C SER A 449 -28.85 1.71 -0.88
N GLY A 450 -29.83 1.62 -1.79
CA GLY A 450 -30.02 2.58 -2.89
C GLY A 450 -29.52 2.10 -4.26
N SER A 451 -28.80 0.97 -4.33
CA SER A 451 -28.48 0.27 -5.59
C SER A 451 -29.62 -0.67 -6.02
N PRO A 452 -29.87 -0.86 -7.33
CA PRO A 452 -29.29 -0.13 -8.47
C PRO A 452 -29.91 1.27 -8.65
N ILE A 453 -29.13 2.17 -9.23
CA ILE A 453 -29.62 3.44 -9.77
C ILE A 453 -29.82 3.26 -11.28
N THR A 454 -31.04 3.50 -11.77
CA THR A 454 -31.32 3.59 -13.21
C THR A 454 -30.96 4.98 -13.70
N VAL A 455 -30.19 5.04 -14.79
CA VAL A 455 -29.95 6.26 -15.57
C VAL A 455 -30.83 6.19 -16.82
N THR A 456 -31.61 7.24 -17.07
CA THR A 456 -32.51 7.35 -18.23
C THR A 456 -32.01 8.42 -19.17
N ILE A 457 -31.79 8.06 -20.44
CA ILE A 457 -31.57 9.01 -21.52
C ILE A 457 -32.94 9.32 -22.13
N VAL A 458 -33.38 10.57 -21.99
CA VAL A 458 -34.74 11.00 -22.35
C VAL A 458 -34.72 11.57 -23.76
N ASP A 459 -35.52 10.98 -24.66
CA ASP A 459 -35.70 11.41 -26.07
C ASP A 459 -36.46 12.77 -26.13
N SER A 460 -36.39 13.47 -27.28
CA SER A 460 -36.69 14.92 -27.40
C SER A 460 -37.98 15.35 -28.09
#